data_AF-A0A925WMJ3-F1
#
_entry.id   AF-A0A925WMJ3-F1
#
_cell.length_a   1.000
_cell.length_b   1.000
_cell.length_c   1.000
_cell.angle_alpha   90.00
_cell.angle_beta   90.00
_cell.angle_gamma   90.00
#
_symmetry.space_group_name_H-M   'P 1'
#
loop_
_entity.id
_entity.type
_entity.pdbx_description
1 polymer ?
#
loop_
_entity_poly.entity_id
_entity_poly.type
_entity_poly.pdbx_seq_one_letter_code
_entity_poly.pdbx_strand_id
1 'polypeptide(L)'
;MVDKPFNQAPVEWAGDAHPFARKLTPPDAALLAASLAFILIAIVAVIADYGAPTIYTVIKGVHWQLSRYGLIVGVALLLLAIYIGILRKGDVTPWFRRGTYVIVGTMLVQAVLGMVMLVGYGVQPGAPEHLIYGAGTVLALPFFIFVETTAKKRPAMGSYIWGFTLLLGVLIRAISTGPQAL
;
A
#
# COMPACT_ATOMS: atom_id res chain seq x y z
N MET A 1 -24.19 -45.47 2.74
CA MET A 1 -23.62 -44.12 2.61
C MET A 1 -24.78 -43.20 2.26
N VAL A 2 -25.16 -42.31 3.18
CA VAL A 2 -26.25 -41.36 2.96
C VAL A 2 -25.63 -40.08 2.44
N ASP A 3 -25.88 -39.78 1.16
CA ASP A 3 -25.59 -38.48 0.57
C ASP A 3 -26.39 -37.43 1.34
N LYS A 4 -25.70 -36.63 2.17
CA LYS A 4 -26.31 -35.43 2.71
C LYS A 4 -26.41 -34.43 1.57
N PRO A 5 -27.62 -33.91 1.25
CA PRO A 5 -27.74 -32.86 0.27
C PRO A 5 -26.93 -31.65 0.74
N PHE A 6 -26.14 -31.07 -0.18
CA PHE A 6 -25.47 -29.79 -0.04
C PHE A 6 -26.52 -28.65 0.02
N ASN A 7 -27.44 -28.72 0.97
CA ASN A 7 -28.31 -27.60 1.29
C ASN A 7 -27.63 -26.78 2.39
N GLN A 8 -26.50 -26.18 2.03
CA GLN A 8 -25.99 -25.06 2.82
C GLN A 8 -26.88 -23.88 2.46
N ALA A 9 -27.73 -23.48 3.40
CA ALA A 9 -28.41 -22.18 3.33
C ALA A 9 -27.37 -21.12 2.92
N PRO A 10 -27.73 -20.16 2.05
CA PRO A 10 -26.81 -19.07 1.73
C PRO A 10 -26.36 -18.47 3.06
N VAL A 11 -25.06 -18.59 3.33
CA VAL A 11 -24.45 -17.88 4.44
C VAL A 11 -24.66 -16.42 4.08
N GLU A 12 -25.64 -15.79 4.71
CA GLU A 12 -25.84 -14.35 4.67
C GLU A 12 -24.59 -13.76 5.35
N TRP A 13 -23.55 -13.54 4.54
CA TRP A 13 -22.40 -12.78 4.98
C TRP A 13 -22.95 -11.39 5.30
N ALA A 14 -22.76 -10.92 6.53
CA ALA A 14 -23.20 -9.61 6.99
C ALA A 14 -22.47 -8.43 6.29
N GLY A 15 -22.28 -8.50 4.97
CA GLY A 15 -21.37 -7.65 4.20
C GLY A 15 -21.62 -7.66 2.69
N ASP A 16 -22.86 -7.91 2.23
CA ASP A 16 -23.24 -7.88 0.80
C ASP A 16 -23.24 -6.47 0.18
N ALA A 17 -22.92 -5.43 0.97
CA ALA A 17 -22.64 -4.12 0.41
C ALA A 17 -21.40 -4.19 -0.48
N HIS A 18 -21.56 -3.75 -1.74
CA HIS A 18 -20.47 -3.57 -2.70
C HIS A 18 -19.25 -2.93 -2.01
N PRO A 19 -18.00 -3.36 -2.26
CA PRO A 19 -16.82 -2.87 -1.53
C PRO A 19 -16.67 -1.33 -1.57
N PHE A 20 -17.24 -0.68 -2.59
CA PHE A 20 -17.28 0.78 -2.76
C PHE A 20 -18.54 1.47 -2.21
N ALA A 21 -19.52 0.71 -1.72
CA ALA A 21 -20.75 1.23 -1.11
C ALA A 21 -20.59 1.54 0.40
N ARG A 22 -19.42 1.27 0.98
CA ARG A 22 -19.16 1.52 2.40
C ARG A 22 -18.98 3.02 2.65
N LYS A 23 -19.80 3.56 3.56
CA LYS A 23 -19.62 4.91 4.10
C LYS A 23 -18.28 4.98 4.85
N LEU A 24 -17.59 6.11 4.73
CA LEU A 24 -16.37 6.39 5.49
C LEU A 24 -16.64 6.19 6.99
N THR A 25 -15.98 5.22 7.61
CA THR A 25 -16.13 4.97 9.05
C THR A 25 -15.15 5.86 9.84
N PRO A 26 -15.38 6.13 11.13
CA PRO A 26 -14.45 6.92 11.93
C PRO A 26 -13.00 6.38 11.92
N PRO A 27 -12.75 5.06 11.96
CA PRO A 27 -11.42 4.51 11.73
C PRO A 27 -10.79 4.87 10.38
N ASP A 28 -11.58 4.86 9.31
CA ASP A 28 -11.09 5.19 7.97
C ASP A 28 -10.72 6.68 7.89
N ALA A 29 -11.55 7.55 8.50
CA ALA A 29 -11.27 8.97 8.64
C ALA A 29 -9.98 9.23 9.44
N ALA A 30 -9.76 8.49 10.53
CA ALA A 30 -8.55 8.61 11.34
C ALA A 30 -7.29 8.19 10.56
N LEU A 31 -7.35 7.07 9.81
CA LEU A 31 -6.24 6.62 8.97
C LEU A 31 -5.94 7.59 7.83
N LEU A 32 -6.98 8.14 7.20
CA LEU A 32 -6.83 9.18 6.19
C LEU A 32 -6.18 10.44 6.78
N ALA A 33 -6.69 10.93 7.92
CA ALA A 33 -6.14 12.10 8.60
C ALA A 33 -4.68 11.89 9.00
N ALA A 34 -4.33 10.72 9.53
CA ALA A 34 -2.94 10.38 9.86
C ALA A 34 -2.04 10.34 8.62
N SER A 35 -2.53 9.79 7.51
CA SER A 35 -1.78 9.73 6.25
C SER A 35 -1.55 11.13 5.65
N LEU A 36 -2.57 11.99 5.69
CA LEU A 36 -2.47 13.39 5.25
C LEU A 36 -1.56 14.21 6.15
N ALA A 37 -1.66 14.02 7.47
CA ALA A 37 -0.77 14.66 8.44
C ALA A 37 0.69 14.26 8.20
N PHE A 38 0.96 12.98 7.93
CA PHE A 38 2.30 12.52 7.57
C PHE A 38 2.82 13.20 6.30
N ILE A 39 2.00 13.32 5.24
CA ILE A 39 2.39 14.02 4.01
C ILE A 39 2.69 15.49 4.30
N LEU A 40 1.86 16.16 5.09
CA LEU A 40 2.08 17.56 5.48
C LEU A 40 3.37 17.73 6.28
N ILE A 41 3.62 16.85 7.25
CA ILE A 41 4.87 16.85 8.04
C ILE A 41 6.08 16.62 7.12
N ALA A 42 5.99 15.70 6.16
CA ALA A 42 7.06 15.46 5.20
C ALA A 42 7.33 16.70 4.33
N ILE A 43 6.28 17.40 3.87
CA ILE A 43 6.42 18.66 3.13
C ILE A 43 7.11 19.72 3.99
N VAL A 44 6.64 19.94 5.22
CA VAL A 44 7.21 20.94 6.14
C VAL A 44 8.66 20.62 6.47
N ALA A 45 8.99 19.36 6.73
CA ALA A 45 10.36 18.93 6.97
C ALA A 45 11.27 19.24 5.77
N VAL A 46 10.85 18.89 4.56
CA VAL A 46 11.61 19.21 3.34
C VAL A 46 11.75 20.72 3.13
N ILE A 47 10.72 21.52 3.41
CA ILE A 47 10.82 22.97 3.31
C ILE A 47 11.77 23.54 4.36
N ALA A 48 11.78 22.99 5.58
CA ALA A 48 12.66 23.43 6.65
C ALA A 48 14.14 23.08 6.37
N ASP A 49 14.39 21.93 5.74
CA ASP A 49 15.74 21.46 5.39
C ASP A 49 16.37 22.27 4.24
N TYR A 50 15.55 22.92 3.40
CA TYR A 50 15.99 23.73 2.27
C TYR A 50 15.73 25.21 2.54
N GLY A 51 16.77 26.06 2.59
CA GLY A 51 16.60 27.50 2.79
C GLY A 51 15.78 28.21 1.70
N ALA A 52 15.71 27.65 0.49
CA ALA A 52 14.89 28.12 -0.63
C ALA A 52 14.48 26.94 -1.53
N PRO A 53 13.44 26.16 -1.16
CA PRO A 53 13.06 24.96 -1.92
C PRO A 53 12.35 25.35 -3.22
N THR A 54 12.71 24.64 -4.30
CA THR A 54 11.89 24.61 -5.53
C THR A 54 10.76 23.58 -5.38
N ILE A 55 9.72 23.69 -6.20
CA ILE A 55 8.64 22.67 -6.23
C ILE A 55 9.22 21.28 -6.52
N TYR A 56 10.19 21.19 -7.45
CA TYR A 56 10.87 19.95 -7.77
C TYR A 56 11.56 19.33 -6.55
N THR A 57 12.31 20.11 -5.77
CA THR A 57 13.00 19.62 -4.57
C THR A 57 12.01 19.19 -3.48
N VAL A 58 10.86 19.85 -3.37
CA VAL A 58 9.77 19.42 -2.47
C VAL A 58 9.21 18.07 -2.91
N ILE A 59 8.86 17.93 -4.21
CA ILE A 59 8.33 16.68 -4.75
C ILE A 59 9.32 15.53 -4.55
N LYS A 60 10.61 15.74 -4.86
CA LYS A 60 11.67 14.75 -4.68
C LYS A 60 11.81 14.35 -3.20
N GLY A 61 11.84 15.32 -2.28
CA GLY A 61 11.95 15.07 -0.84
C GLY A 61 10.75 14.33 -0.28
N VAL A 62 9.54 14.72 -0.66
CA VAL A 62 8.29 14.05 -0.25
C VAL A 62 8.24 12.63 -0.80
N HIS A 63 8.60 12.44 -2.08
CA HIS A 63 8.73 11.11 -2.70
C HIS A 63 9.74 10.23 -1.94
N TRP A 64 10.86 10.78 -1.49
CA TRP A 64 11.81 10.05 -0.64
C TRP A 64 11.22 9.68 0.73
N GLN A 65 10.55 10.60 1.42
CA GLN A 65 9.99 10.31 2.75
C GLN A 65 8.85 9.28 2.70
N LEU A 66 7.96 9.40 1.71
CA LEU A 66 6.85 8.45 1.56
C LEU A 66 7.36 7.04 1.23
N SER A 67 8.51 6.87 0.58
CA SER A 67 9.02 5.55 0.22
C SER A 67 9.46 4.78 1.46
N ARG A 68 10.12 5.48 2.39
CA ARG A 68 10.51 4.96 3.71
C ARG A 68 9.29 4.64 4.57
N TYR A 69 8.30 5.53 4.59
CA TYR A 69 7.04 5.26 5.27
C TYR A 69 6.35 4.01 4.71
N GLY A 70 6.25 3.91 3.39
CA GLY A 70 5.71 2.73 2.71
C GLY A 70 6.45 1.44 3.04
N LEU A 71 7.79 1.49 3.12
CA LEU A 71 8.62 0.36 3.53
C LEU A 71 8.33 -0.06 4.98
N ILE A 72 8.32 0.88 5.92
CA ILE A 72 8.06 0.61 7.35
C ILE A 72 6.68 -0.01 7.54
N VAL A 73 5.65 0.59 6.95
CA VAL A 73 4.27 0.07 7.04
C VAL A 73 4.15 -1.27 6.33
N GLY A 74 4.82 -1.46 5.20
CA GLY A 74 4.86 -2.74 4.48
C GLY A 74 5.47 -3.87 5.31
N VAL A 75 6.57 -3.60 6.03
CA VAL A 75 7.18 -4.55 6.96
C VAL A 75 6.22 -4.87 8.10
N ALA A 76 5.61 -3.85 8.71
CA ALA A 76 4.66 -4.05 9.79
C ALA A 76 3.46 -4.92 9.36
N LEU A 77 2.93 -4.69 8.15
CA LEU A 77 1.84 -5.50 7.61
C LEU A 77 2.28 -6.92 7.24
N LEU A 78 3.49 -7.13 6.71
CA LEU A 78 3.99 -8.49 6.49
C LEU A 78 4.10 -9.27 7.82
N LEU A 79 4.67 -8.65 8.85
CA LEU A 79 4.79 -9.27 10.17
C LEU A 79 3.41 -9.59 10.76
N LEU A 80 2.45 -8.67 10.60
CA LEU A 80 1.07 -8.89 11.04
C LEU A 80 0.39 -10.01 10.23
N ALA A 81 0.65 -10.11 8.92
CA ALA A 81 0.13 -11.17 8.06
C ALA A 81 0.66 -12.55 8.48
N ILE A 82 1.96 -12.65 8.76
CA ILE A 82 2.61 -13.87 9.28
C ILE A 82 2.00 -14.25 10.63
N TYR A 83 1.86 -13.28 11.55
CA TYR A 83 1.28 -13.51 12.86
C TYR A 83 -0.17 -14.00 12.77
N ILE A 84 -1.03 -13.33 11.99
CA ILE A 84 -2.44 -13.71 11.83
C ILE A 84 -2.54 -15.06 11.10
N GLY A 85 -1.87 -15.21 9.97
CA GLY A 85 -2.04 -16.35 9.07
C GLY A 85 -1.35 -17.63 9.54
N ILE A 86 -0.10 -17.53 10.00
CA ILE A 86 0.73 -18.68 10.36
C ILE A 86 0.59 -18.99 11.86
N LEU A 87 0.84 -18.01 12.72
CA LEU A 87 0.88 -18.24 14.17
C LEU A 87 -0.51 -18.41 14.78
N ARG A 88 -1.46 -17.52 14.46
CA ARG A 88 -2.85 -17.62 14.97
C ARG A 88 -3.75 -18.53 14.12
N LYS A 89 -3.30 -18.96 12.93
CA LYS A 89 -4.12 -19.71 11.95
C LYS A 89 -5.47 -19.03 11.67
N GLY A 90 -5.46 -17.69 11.72
CA GLY A 90 -6.60 -16.81 11.51
C GLY A 90 -6.80 -16.46 10.04
N ASP A 91 -7.70 -15.52 9.80
CA ASP A 91 -7.97 -14.97 8.47
C ASP A 91 -7.87 -13.44 8.48
N VAL A 92 -7.98 -12.82 7.31
CA VAL A 92 -7.87 -11.37 7.11
C VAL A 92 -8.83 -10.62 8.03
N THR A 93 -8.27 -9.77 8.90
CA THR A 93 -9.06 -8.94 9.83
C THR A 93 -9.44 -7.60 9.17
N PRO A 94 -10.54 -6.95 9.60
CA PRO A 94 -10.92 -5.64 9.05
C PRO A 94 -9.81 -4.57 9.18
N TRP A 95 -9.07 -4.57 10.29
CA TRP A 95 -7.95 -3.67 10.51
C TRP A 95 -6.78 -3.93 9.56
N PHE A 96 -6.48 -5.20 9.28
CA PHE A 96 -5.47 -5.57 8.30
C PHE A 96 -5.82 -5.04 6.91
N ARG A 97 -7.09 -5.20 6.48
CA ARG A 97 -7.58 -4.69 5.18
C ARG A 97 -7.42 -3.17 5.06
N ARG A 98 -7.80 -2.44 6.11
CA ARG A 98 -7.60 -0.97 6.17
C ARG A 98 -6.13 -0.60 5.99
N GLY A 99 -5.22 -1.30 6.67
CA GLY A 99 -3.78 -1.11 6.50
C GLY A 99 -3.31 -1.37 5.06
N THR A 100 -3.81 -2.43 4.42
CA THR A 100 -3.54 -2.70 3.00
C THR A 100 -3.97 -1.53 2.11
N TYR A 101 -5.14 -0.95 2.33
CA TYR A 101 -5.59 0.21 1.56
C TYR A 101 -4.71 1.45 1.77
N VAL A 102 -4.22 1.68 3.00
CA VAL A 102 -3.25 2.75 3.27
C VAL A 102 -1.97 2.55 2.46
N ILE A 103 -1.44 1.32 2.40
CA ILE A 103 -0.28 0.99 1.56
C ILE A 103 -0.58 1.21 0.08
N VAL A 104 -1.69 0.67 -0.43
CA VAL A 104 -2.06 0.83 -1.84
C VAL A 104 -2.18 2.31 -2.21
N GLY A 105 -2.84 3.12 -1.38
CA GLY A 105 -2.94 4.56 -1.58
C GLY A 105 -1.57 5.26 -1.53
N THR A 106 -0.71 4.89 -0.59
CA THR A 106 0.65 5.43 -0.48
C THR A 106 1.48 5.12 -1.73
N MET A 107 1.41 3.88 -2.23
CA MET A 107 2.11 3.47 -3.45
C MET A 107 1.58 4.16 -4.71
N LEU A 108 0.28 4.45 -4.75
CA LEU A 108 -0.32 5.23 -5.84
C LEU A 108 0.18 6.68 -5.82
N VAL A 109 0.21 7.32 -4.65
CA VAL A 109 0.78 8.67 -4.51
C VAL A 109 2.26 8.67 -4.90
N GLN A 110 3.03 7.66 -4.48
CA GLN A 110 4.42 7.47 -4.91
C GLN A 110 4.59 7.45 -6.43
N ALA A 111 3.77 6.65 -7.11
CA ALA A 111 3.79 6.55 -8.57
C ALA A 111 3.45 7.88 -9.23
N VAL A 112 2.45 8.61 -8.72
CA VAL A 112 2.09 9.94 -9.22
C VAL A 112 3.24 10.92 -9.04
N LEU A 113 3.87 10.98 -7.87
CA LEU A 113 5.03 11.87 -7.64
C LEU A 113 6.20 11.51 -8.57
N GLY A 114 6.48 10.21 -8.76
CA GLY A 114 7.49 9.72 -9.69
C GLY A 114 7.20 10.14 -11.14
N MET A 115 5.95 9.98 -11.58
CA MET A 115 5.50 10.38 -12.92
C MET A 115 5.55 11.89 -13.13
N VAL A 116 5.20 12.69 -12.12
CA VAL A 116 5.32 14.15 -12.19
C VAL A 116 6.77 14.58 -12.34
N MET A 117 7.72 13.95 -11.64
CA MET A 117 9.15 14.21 -11.85
C MET A 117 9.59 13.85 -13.28
N LEU A 118 9.20 12.66 -13.75
CA LEU A 118 9.60 12.15 -15.06
C LEU A 118 9.02 12.97 -16.22
N VAL A 119 7.71 13.21 -16.23
CA VAL A 119 7.00 13.85 -17.35
C VAL A 119 6.87 15.35 -17.18
N GLY A 120 6.59 15.82 -15.97
CA GLY A 120 6.35 17.24 -15.69
C GLY A 120 7.63 18.07 -15.63
N TYR A 121 8.72 17.48 -15.15
CA TYR A 121 10.02 18.16 -15.04
C TYR A 121 11.08 17.61 -16.01
N GLY A 122 10.81 16.50 -16.71
CA GLY A 122 11.78 15.87 -17.60
C GLY A 122 12.96 15.24 -16.88
N VAL A 123 12.84 14.98 -15.58
CA VAL A 123 13.94 14.47 -14.74
C VAL A 123 13.64 13.05 -14.31
N GLN A 124 14.56 12.13 -14.63
CA GLN A 124 14.46 10.75 -14.17
C GLN A 124 14.63 10.66 -12.64
N PRO A 125 13.67 10.09 -11.90
CA PRO A 125 13.80 9.88 -10.46
C PRO A 125 14.76 8.71 -10.19
N GLY A 126 16.05 9.01 -10.00
CA GLY A 126 17.06 7.99 -9.71
C GLY A 126 17.56 7.24 -10.95
N ALA A 127 18.02 6.01 -10.77
CA ALA A 127 18.57 5.16 -11.83
C ALA A 127 17.47 4.55 -12.72
N PRO A 128 17.75 4.15 -13.97
CA PRO A 128 16.71 3.66 -14.90
C PRO A 128 15.91 2.47 -14.36
N GLU A 129 16.54 1.63 -13.54
CA GLU A 129 15.92 0.47 -12.91
C GLU A 129 14.83 0.88 -11.90
N HIS A 130 14.93 2.08 -11.31
CA HIS A 130 13.89 2.62 -10.43
C HIS A 130 12.53 2.70 -11.15
N LEU A 131 12.53 3.08 -12.43
CA LEU A 131 11.29 3.14 -13.23
C LEU A 131 10.66 1.76 -13.39
N ILE A 132 11.47 0.73 -13.60
CA ILE A 132 11.01 -0.65 -13.74
C ILE A 132 10.37 -1.13 -12.43
N TYR A 133 11.03 -0.89 -11.29
CA TYR A 133 10.49 -1.26 -9.98
C TYR A 133 9.26 -0.44 -9.60
N GLY A 134 9.22 0.85 -9.93
CA GLY A 134 8.06 1.72 -9.76
C GLY A 134 6.86 1.23 -10.58
N ALA A 135 7.06 0.93 -11.86
CA ALA A 135 6.04 0.37 -12.73
C ALA A 135 5.55 -1.00 -12.22
N GLY A 136 6.47 -1.89 -11.83
CA GLY A 136 6.14 -3.18 -11.23
C GLY A 136 5.27 -3.05 -9.97
N THR A 137 5.55 -2.05 -9.13
CA THR A 137 4.73 -1.74 -7.94
C THR A 137 3.31 -1.35 -8.34
N VAL A 138 3.15 -0.42 -9.29
CA VAL A 138 1.84 0.03 -9.78
C VAL A 138 1.05 -1.11 -10.39
N LEU A 139 1.68 -1.92 -11.23
CA LEU A 139 1.06 -3.08 -11.87
C LEU A 139 0.67 -4.18 -10.86
N ALA A 140 1.30 -4.21 -9.69
CA ALA A 140 0.96 -5.12 -8.61
C ALA A 140 -0.18 -4.59 -7.71
N LEU A 141 -0.51 -3.29 -7.71
CA LEU A 141 -1.59 -2.76 -6.86
C LEU A 141 -2.97 -3.43 -7.12
N PRO A 142 -3.37 -3.72 -8.38
CA PRO A 142 -4.61 -4.45 -8.66
C PRO A 142 -4.66 -5.85 -8.01
N PHE A 143 -3.52 -6.50 -7.76
CA PHE A 143 -3.49 -7.79 -7.06
C PHE A 143 -4.08 -7.68 -5.65
N PHE A 144 -3.75 -6.63 -4.90
CA PHE A 144 -4.31 -6.42 -3.56
C PHE A 144 -5.83 -6.18 -3.60
N ILE A 145 -6.33 -5.45 -4.60
CA ILE A 145 -7.77 -5.24 -4.80
C ILE A 145 -8.45 -6.57 -5.21
N PHE A 146 -7.82 -7.34 -6.08
CA PHE A 146 -8.31 -8.65 -6.47
C PHE A 146 -8.46 -9.56 -5.25
N VAL A 147 -7.42 -9.69 -4.41
CA VAL A 147 -7.50 -10.49 -3.17
C VAL A 147 -8.66 -10.02 -2.28
N GLU A 148 -8.89 -8.72 -2.13
CA GLU A 148 -10.01 -8.20 -1.33
C GLU A 148 -11.40 -8.55 -1.89
N THR A 149 -11.53 -8.62 -3.21
CA THR A 149 -12.82 -8.76 -3.90
C THR A 149 -13.16 -10.21 -4.24
N THR A 150 -12.16 -11.05 -4.50
CA THR A 150 -12.34 -12.41 -5.03
C THR A 150 -11.92 -13.50 -4.05
N ALA A 151 -10.91 -13.28 -3.22
CA ALA A 151 -10.43 -14.28 -2.26
C ALA A 151 -11.30 -14.30 -0.99
N LYS A 152 -12.58 -14.70 -1.15
CA LYS A 152 -13.57 -14.76 -0.06
C LYS A 152 -13.46 -16.02 0.82
N LYS A 153 -12.60 -16.99 0.47
CA LYS A 153 -12.35 -18.21 1.25
C LYS A 153 -10.88 -18.27 1.68
N ARG A 154 -10.59 -18.91 2.81
CA ARG A 154 -9.21 -19.30 3.18
C ARG A 154 -8.58 -20.04 1.97
N PRO A 155 -7.37 -19.68 1.52
CA PRO A 155 -6.30 -19.00 2.27
C PRO A 155 -5.99 -17.57 1.80
N ALA A 156 -6.93 -16.62 1.94
CA ALA A 156 -6.69 -15.21 1.61
C ALA A 156 -5.43 -14.62 2.29
N MET A 157 -5.11 -15.06 3.52
CA MET A 157 -3.90 -14.60 4.22
C MET A 157 -2.59 -15.04 3.57
N GLY A 158 -2.55 -16.20 2.93
CA GLY A 158 -1.36 -16.65 2.20
C GLY A 158 -1.03 -15.72 1.02
N SER A 159 -2.06 -15.27 0.30
CA SER A 159 -1.91 -14.29 -0.78
C SER A 159 -1.38 -12.95 -0.28
N TYR A 160 -1.78 -12.50 0.91
CA TYR A 160 -1.21 -11.29 1.52
C TYR A 160 0.24 -11.45 1.92
N ILE A 161 0.61 -12.58 2.53
CA ILE A 161 2.02 -12.83 2.90
C ILE A 161 2.89 -12.76 1.64
N TRP A 162 2.50 -13.41 0.55
CA TRP A 162 3.22 -13.33 -0.73
C TRP A 162 3.20 -11.93 -1.33
N GLY A 163 2.04 -11.27 -1.37
CA GLY A 163 1.90 -9.92 -1.90
C GLY A 163 2.79 -8.91 -1.18
N PHE A 164 2.80 -8.93 0.15
CA PHE A 164 3.68 -8.05 0.95
C PHE A 164 5.15 -8.43 0.84
N THR A 165 5.50 -9.71 0.74
CA THR A 165 6.89 -10.13 0.52
C THR A 165 7.42 -9.60 -0.81
N LEU A 166 6.65 -9.74 -1.89
CA LEU A 166 7.02 -9.21 -3.21
C LEU A 166 7.07 -7.67 -3.20
N LEU A 167 6.08 -7.02 -2.60
CA LEU A 167 6.05 -5.56 -2.47
C LEU A 167 7.30 -5.05 -1.75
N LEU A 168 7.72 -5.69 -0.65
CA LEU A 168 8.94 -5.30 0.06
C LEU A 168 10.20 -5.51 -0.78
N GLY A 169 10.30 -6.62 -1.51
CA GLY A 169 11.41 -6.84 -2.43
C GLY A 169 11.53 -5.72 -3.48
N VAL A 170 10.40 -5.34 -4.08
CA VAL A 170 10.35 -4.26 -5.07
C VAL A 170 10.63 -2.90 -4.42
N LEU A 171 10.08 -2.62 -3.22
CA LEU A 171 10.31 -1.37 -2.50
C LEU A 171 11.77 -1.19 -2.10
N ILE A 172 12.42 -2.22 -1.56
CA ILE A 172 13.84 -2.16 -1.19
C ILE A 172 14.68 -1.82 -2.42
N ARG A 173 14.39 -2.49 -3.55
CA ARG A 173 15.08 -2.22 -4.82
C ARG A 173 14.79 -0.81 -5.32
N ALA A 174 13.53 -0.38 -5.34
CA ALA A 174 13.13 0.96 -5.76
C ALA A 174 13.76 2.06 -4.89
N ILE A 175 13.86 1.88 -3.58
CA ILE A 175 14.53 2.84 -2.69
C ILE A 175 16.04 2.85 -2.95
N SER A 176 16.66 1.68 -3.14
CA SER A 176 18.10 1.58 -3.39
C SER A 176 18.54 2.19 -4.72
N THR A 177 17.65 2.21 -5.72
CA THR A 177 17.91 2.81 -7.04
C THR A 177 17.23 4.17 -7.23
N GLY A 178 16.48 4.62 -6.23
CA GLY A 178 15.65 5.83 -6.30
C GLY A 178 16.39 7.12 -5.94
N PRO A 179 15.71 8.26 -6.05
CA PRO A 179 16.29 9.55 -5.74
C PRO A 179 16.56 9.66 -4.24
N GLN A 180 17.83 9.81 -3.84
CA GLN A 180 18.22 10.05 -2.44
C GLN A 180 17.76 11.44 -1.97
N ALA A 181 17.42 11.57 -0.68
CA ALA A 181 17.30 12.88 -0.05
C ALA A 181 18.69 13.48 0.05
N LEU A 182 18.93 14.48 -0.80
CA LEU A 182 20.15 15.28 -0.96
C LEU A 182 21.46 14.54 -0.67
#